data_AF-A0A949EVW7-F1
#
_entry.id   AF-A0A949EVW7-F1
#
_cell.length_a   1.000
_cell.length_b   1.000
_cell.length_c   1.000
_cell.angle_alpha   90.00
_cell.angle_beta   90.00
_cell.angle_gamma   90.00
#
_symmetry.space_group_name_H-M   'P 1'
#
loop_
_entity.id
_entity.type
_entity.pdbx_description
1 polymer ?
#
loop_
_entity_poly.entity_id
_entity_poly.type
_entity_poly.pdbx_seq_one_letter_code
_entity_poly.pdbx_strand_id
1 'polypeptide(L)'
;KTAEQLFANNRAAFAFNGSWCVNVYSGMNPDLNYGVMLPPRVSNIHPMMIWGGAGSSFMVNKRSINIAKAVDFLKWLTDDEQQLFLLRETKNPPSNRYALEGIEDVLSQFVDDMDSTTHPNVWGVEEFPVVIETLNKGIQYIIIGEKTPEDLAQEVQKIKVRELKRWHERWSK
;
A
#
# COMPACT_ATOMS: atom_id res chain seq x y z
N LYS A 1 11.10 12.81 -1.07
CA LYS A 1 10.38 13.62 -0.06
C LYS A 1 9.89 14.97 -0.60
N THR A 2 10.12 15.30 -1.87
CA THR A 2 9.72 16.61 -2.43
C THR A 2 8.20 16.78 -2.45
N ALA A 3 7.44 15.74 -2.79
CA ALA A 3 5.98 15.81 -2.83
C ALA A 3 5.39 16.09 -1.43
N GLU A 4 5.89 15.41 -0.40
CA GLU A 4 5.47 15.59 0.99
C GLU A 4 5.83 16.98 1.50
N GLN A 5 7.02 17.49 1.16
CA GLN A 5 7.43 18.84 1.50
C GLN A 5 6.57 19.90 0.81
N LEU A 6 6.20 19.70 -0.46
CA LEU A 6 5.35 20.65 -1.18
C LEU A 6 3.96 20.71 -0.53
N PHE A 7 3.36 19.57 -0.22
CA PHE A 7 2.05 19.52 0.44
C PHE A 7 2.09 20.11 1.85
N ALA A 8 3.02 19.66 2.70
CA ALA A 8 3.14 20.11 4.09
C ALA A 8 3.41 21.62 4.22
N ASN A 9 4.05 22.24 3.23
CA ASN A 9 4.29 23.68 3.18
C ASN A 9 3.23 24.47 2.41
N ASN A 10 2.03 23.92 2.20
CA ASN A 10 0.92 24.57 1.48
C ASN A 10 1.26 24.98 0.03
N ARG A 11 2.19 24.27 -0.62
CA ARG A 11 2.59 24.51 -2.02
C ARG A 11 1.92 23.56 -3.01
N ALA A 12 1.20 22.56 -2.53
CA ALA A 12 0.36 21.67 -3.32
C ALA A 12 -1.00 21.52 -2.64
N ALA A 13 -2.08 21.65 -3.40
CA ALA A 13 -3.44 21.48 -2.87
C ALA A 13 -3.81 20.00 -2.63
N PHE A 14 -3.19 19.08 -3.39
CA PHE A 14 -3.42 17.64 -3.30
C PHE A 14 -2.11 16.88 -3.22
N ALA A 15 -2.11 15.77 -2.48
CA ALA A 15 -1.05 14.78 -2.47
C ALA A 15 -1.64 13.38 -2.49
N PHE A 16 -1.16 12.53 -3.41
CA PHE A 16 -1.51 11.11 -3.44
C PHE A 16 -0.54 10.36 -2.51
N ASN A 17 -1.03 9.89 -1.37
CA ASN A 17 -0.22 9.23 -0.36
C ASN A 17 -1.06 8.25 0.48
N GLY A 18 -0.38 7.40 1.26
CA GLY A 18 -1.03 6.52 2.24
C GLY A 18 -0.98 7.10 3.67
N SER A 19 -1.55 6.36 4.62
CA SER A 19 -1.69 6.77 6.02
C SER A 19 -0.36 7.09 6.73
N TRP A 20 0.76 6.52 6.27
CA TRP A 20 2.10 6.84 6.78
C TRP A 20 2.48 8.32 6.65
N CYS A 21 1.77 9.09 5.82
CA CYS A 21 2.01 10.51 5.66
C CYS A 21 1.59 11.35 6.88
N VAL A 22 0.68 10.85 7.72
CA VAL A 22 0.17 11.61 8.89
C VAL A 22 1.30 11.99 9.84
N ASN A 23 2.17 11.03 10.20
CA ASN A 23 3.33 11.30 11.04
C ASN A 23 4.36 12.22 10.36
N VAL A 24 4.56 12.04 9.05
CA VAL A 24 5.48 12.87 8.27
C VAL A 24 5.01 14.32 8.24
N TYR A 25 3.72 14.56 7.98
CA TYR A 25 3.14 15.90 7.96
C TYR A 25 3.12 16.52 9.35
N SER A 26 2.75 15.75 10.38
CA SER A 26 2.80 16.20 11.79
C SER A 26 4.20 16.66 12.20
N GLY A 27 5.26 16.00 11.71
CA GLY A 27 6.64 16.40 11.99
C GLY A 27 7.15 17.58 11.13
N MET A 28 6.58 17.80 9.93
CA MET A 28 6.99 18.88 9.02
C MET A 28 6.24 20.19 9.28
N ASN A 29 4.93 20.10 9.52
CA ASN A 29 4.03 21.22 9.77
C ASN A 29 2.88 20.75 10.68
N PRO A 30 3.03 20.84 12.01
CA PRO A 30 2.01 20.43 12.98
C PRO A 30 0.67 21.18 12.83
N ASP A 31 0.70 22.39 12.26
CA ASP A 31 -0.47 23.25 12.06
C ASP A 31 -1.15 23.03 10.70
N LEU A 32 -0.69 22.04 9.91
CA LEU A 32 -1.27 21.72 8.62
C LEU A 32 -2.73 21.28 8.78
N ASN A 33 -3.65 22.04 8.20
CA ASN A 33 -5.07 21.68 8.14
C ASN A 33 -5.38 20.97 6.82
N TYR A 34 -5.62 19.66 6.86
CA TYR A 34 -5.93 18.86 5.69
C TYR A 34 -6.98 17.78 6.02
N GLY A 35 -7.62 17.29 4.97
CA GLY A 35 -8.49 16.13 5.02
C GLY A 35 -8.00 15.03 4.07
N VAL A 36 -8.55 13.84 4.26
CA VAL A 36 -8.28 12.65 3.46
C VAL A 36 -9.55 12.26 2.73
N MET A 37 -9.40 11.80 1.49
CA MET A 37 -10.49 11.32 0.64
C MET A 37 -9.94 10.34 -0.37
N LEU A 38 -10.80 9.47 -0.91
CA LEU A 38 -10.45 8.68 -2.08
C LEU A 38 -10.05 9.57 -3.27
N PRO A 39 -9.10 9.12 -4.11
CA PRO A 39 -8.82 9.74 -5.39
C PRO A 39 -10.09 10.00 -6.21
N PRO A 40 -10.17 11.13 -6.94
CA PRO A 40 -11.29 11.37 -7.83
C PRO A 40 -11.38 10.25 -8.89
N ARG A 41 -12.60 9.77 -9.10
CA ARG A 41 -12.89 8.70 -10.05
C ARG A 41 -12.63 9.18 -11.48
N VAL A 42 -11.87 8.40 -12.26
CA VAL A 42 -11.63 8.67 -13.70
C VAL A 42 -12.81 8.25 -14.58
N SER A 43 -13.53 7.18 -14.22
CA SER A 43 -14.74 6.75 -14.95
C SER A 43 -15.67 5.89 -14.08
N ASN A 44 -16.93 5.77 -14.49
CA ASN A 44 -17.92 4.89 -13.85
C ASN A 44 -17.88 3.44 -14.36
N ILE A 45 -16.92 3.09 -15.23
CA ILE A 45 -16.83 1.76 -15.86
C ILE A 45 -16.38 0.70 -14.83
N HIS A 46 -15.52 1.09 -13.90
CA HIS A 46 -14.99 0.22 -12.85
C HIS A 46 -15.17 0.88 -11.48
N PRO A 47 -15.33 0.10 -10.38
CA PRO A 47 -15.28 0.66 -9.04
C PRO A 47 -13.96 1.37 -8.81
N MET A 48 -13.99 2.48 -8.05
CA MET A 48 -12.76 3.10 -7.59
C MET A 48 -12.21 2.20 -6.50
N MET A 49 -11.04 1.61 -6.73
CA MET A 49 -10.30 0.83 -5.73
C MET A 49 -8.92 1.45 -5.53
N ILE A 50 -8.48 1.56 -4.27
CA ILE A 50 -7.11 1.95 -3.92
C ILE A 50 -6.32 0.73 -3.45
N TRP A 51 -5.01 0.75 -3.68
CA TRP A 51 -4.15 -0.23 -3.03
C TRP A 51 -4.17 0.01 -1.52
N GLY A 52 -4.63 -0.97 -0.75
CA GLY A 52 -4.83 -0.84 0.69
C GLY A 52 -5.01 -2.20 1.36
N GLY A 53 -5.11 -2.23 2.68
CA GLY A 53 -5.08 -3.49 3.45
C GLY A 53 -3.73 -4.22 3.44
N ALA A 54 -2.75 -3.68 2.69
CA ALA A 54 -1.36 -4.11 2.65
C ALA A 54 -0.62 -3.60 3.89
N GLY A 55 -0.82 -4.27 5.03
CA GLY A 55 0.04 -4.05 6.20
C GLY A 55 1.43 -4.65 6.01
N SER A 56 2.35 -4.32 6.93
CA SER A 56 3.57 -5.11 7.10
C SER A 56 3.26 -6.35 7.94
N SER A 57 3.66 -7.51 7.45
CA SER A 57 3.55 -8.76 8.21
C SER A 57 4.86 -9.09 8.90
N PHE A 58 4.81 -9.35 10.20
CA PHE A 58 5.95 -9.92 10.92
C PHE A 58 6.01 -11.43 10.70
N MET A 59 7.19 -11.92 10.30
CA MET A 59 7.41 -13.34 9.99
C MET A 59 8.58 -13.87 10.82
N VAL A 60 8.48 -15.10 11.31
CA VAL A 60 9.58 -15.78 12.02
C VAL A 60 10.36 -16.64 11.03
N ASN A 61 11.68 -16.46 11.00
CA ASN A 61 12.55 -17.31 10.20
C ASN A 61 12.57 -18.74 10.73
N LYS A 62 12.15 -19.71 9.90
CA LYS A 62 12.10 -21.14 10.23
C LYS A 62 13.47 -21.74 10.64
N ARG A 63 14.58 -21.10 10.29
CA ARG A 63 15.94 -21.55 10.65
C ARG A 63 16.46 -20.93 11.95
N SER A 64 15.69 -20.08 12.62
CA SER A 64 16.09 -19.47 13.88
C SER A 64 16.25 -20.53 14.98
N ILE A 65 17.24 -20.37 15.85
CA ILE A 65 17.37 -21.19 17.08
C ILE A 65 16.41 -20.72 18.19
N ASN A 66 15.79 -19.56 18.03
CA ASN A 66 14.95 -18.90 19.04
C ASN A 66 13.48 -18.75 18.58
N ILE A 67 12.95 -19.72 17.83
CA ILE A 67 11.61 -19.64 17.23
C ILE A 67 10.54 -19.34 18.28
N ALA A 68 10.53 -20.06 19.41
CA ALA A 68 9.53 -19.88 20.47
C ALA A 68 9.54 -18.43 21.00
N LYS A 69 10.72 -17.92 21.38
CA LYS A 69 10.87 -16.54 21.88
C LYS A 69 10.48 -15.48 20.84
N ALA A 70 10.80 -15.71 19.57
CA ALA A 70 10.40 -14.81 18.49
C ALA A 70 8.88 -14.78 18.32
N VAL A 71 8.21 -15.93 18.41
CA VAL A 71 6.75 -16.02 18.40
C VAL A 71 6.14 -15.30 19.61
N ASP A 72 6.68 -15.52 20.81
CA ASP A 72 6.18 -14.87 22.03
C ASP A 72 6.35 -13.33 21.95
N PHE A 73 7.48 -12.86 21.43
CA PHE A 73 7.70 -11.44 21.18
C PHE A 73 6.69 -10.86 20.18
N LEU A 74 6.43 -11.55 19.07
CA LEU A 74 5.45 -11.07 18.10
C LEU A 74 4.03 -11.04 18.68
N LYS A 75 3.64 -12.03 19.48
CA LYS A 75 2.36 -12.02 20.20
C LYS A 75 2.24 -10.79 21.10
N TRP A 76 3.24 -10.53 21.93
CA TRP A 76 3.30 -9.35 22.78
C TRP A 76 3.25 -8.06 21.96
N LEU A 77 4.02 -7.95 20.87
CA LEU A 77 4.06 -6.76 20.02
C LEU A 77 2.70 -6.45 19.36
N THR A 78 1.93 -7.50 19.04
CA THR A 78 0.61 -7.39 18.40
C THR A 78 -0.56 -7.32 19.39
N ASP A 79 -0.29 -7.40 20.69
CA ASP A 79 -1.31 -7.32 21.73
C ASP A 79 -1.88 -5.89 21.83
N ASP A 80 -3.06 -5.75 22.44
CA ASP A 80 -3.86 -4.52 22.39
C ASP A 80 -3.08 -3.31 22.92
N GLU A 81 -2.42 -3.43 24.07
CA GLU A 81 -1.67 -2.33 24.69
C GLU A 81 -0.50 -1.86 23.82
N GLN A 82 0.23 -2.79 23.20
CA GLN A 82 1.38 -2.47 22.36
C GLN A 82 0.94 -1.86 21.02
N GLN A 83 -0.16 -2.34 20.45
CA GLN A 83 -0.73 -1.74 19.23
C GLN A 83 -1.29 -0.34 19.49
N LEU A 84 -1.96 -0.11 20.64
CA LEU A 84 -2.41 1.22 21.05
C LEU A 84 -1.23 2.18 21.28
N PHE A 85 -0.16 1.71 21.92
CA PHE A 85 1.07 2.49 22.08
C PHE A 85 1.66 2.86 20.71
N LEU A 86 1.82 1.90 19.81
CA LEU A 86 2.38 2.14 18.48
C LEU A 86 1.49 3.06 17.62
N LEU A 87 0.17 2.94 17.72
CA LEU A 87 -0.76 3.86 17.05
C LEU A 87 -0.48 5.32 17.49
N ARG A 88 -0.37 5.57 18.79
CA ARG A 88 -0.13 6.91 19.35
C ARG A 88 1.24 7.47 18.96
N GLU A 89 2.28 6.65 19.05
CA GLU A 89 3.65 7.09 18.78
C GLU A 89 3.95 7.26 17.29
N THR A 90 3.35 6.42 16.44
CA THR A 90 3.69 6.39 15.00
C THR A 90 2.64 7.01 14.11
N LYS A 91 1.43 7.28 14.62
CA LYS A 91 0.27 7.77 13.87
C LYS A 91 -0.04 6.90 12.63
N ASN A 92 0.09 5.58 12.76
CA ASN A 92 -0.29 4.61 11.73
C ASN A 92 -1.47 3.77 12.18
N PRO A 93 -2.38 3.37 11.27
CA PRO A 93 -3.50 2.51 11.62
C PRO A 93 -2.98 1.14 12.08
N PRO A 94 -3.45 0.62 13.24
CA PRO A 94 -3.07 -0.71 13.68
C PRO A 94 -3.75 -1.78 12.82
N SER A 95 -3.15 -2.96 12.74
CA SER A 95 -3.79 -4.14 12.14
C SER A 95 -4.82 -4.79 13.08
N ASN A 96 -4.74 -4.47 14.38
CA ASN A 96 -5.66 -4.94 15.39
C ASN A 96 -6.89 -4.04 15.47
N ARG A 97 -8.07 -4.59 15.16
CA ARG A 97 -9.36 -3.88 15.16
C ARG A 97 -9.77 -3.33 16.53
N TYR A 98 -9.29 -3.92 17.63
CA TYR A 98 -9.59 -3.47 18.98
C TYR A 98 -8.76 -2.25 19.39
N ALA A 99 -7.67 -1.97 18.67
CA ALA A 99 -6.81 -0.81 18.89
C ALA A 99 -7.28 0.45 18.13
N LEU A 100 -8.51 0.49 17.61
CA LEU A 100 -9.08 1.66 16.93
C LEU A 100 -9.59 2.73 17.90
N GLU A 101 -9.74 2.40 19.19
CA GLU A 101 -10.07 3.37 20.24
C GLU A 101 -8.91 4.35 20.45
N GLY A 102 -9.10 5.61 20.05
CA GLY A 102 -8.09 6.68 20.20
C GLY A 102 -7.39 7.09 18.90
N ILE A 103 -7.94 6.71 17.74
CA ILE A 103 -7.46 7.21 16.45
C ILE A 103 -7.70 8.72 16.30
N GLU A 104 -6.70 9.48 15.86
CA GLU A 104 -6.87 10.91 15.53
C GLU A 104 -7.86 11.06 14.35
N ASP A 105 -8.62 12.16 14.31
CA ASP A 105 -9.66 12.40 13.29
C ASP A 105 -9.14 12.19 11.87
N VAL A 106 -7.95 12.69 11.54
CA VAL A 106 -7.38 12.56 10.19
C VAL A 106 -6.98 11.13 9.84
N LEU A 107 -6.62 10.31 10.85
CA LEU A 107 -6.26 8.91 10.63
C LEU A 107 -7.53 8.06 10.46
N SER A 108 -8.64 8.44 11.08
CA SER A 108 -9.94 7.78 10.86
C SER A 108 -10.42 7.91 9.42
N GLN A 109 -10.14 9.04 8.76
CA GLN A 109 -10.43 9.28 7.33
C GLN A 109 -9.57 8.45 6.36
N PHE A 110 -8.56 7.72 6.84
CA PHE A 110 -7.88 6.69 6.04
C PHE A 110 -8.50 5.30 6.23
N VAL A 111 -9.20 5.09 7.35
CA VAL A 111 -9.75 3.78 7.74
C VAL A 111 -11.21 3.62 7.30
N ASP A 112 -11.94 4.73 7.16
CA ASP A 112 -13.35 4.74 6.74
C ASP A 112 -13.59 4.17 5.33
N ASP A 113 -12.65 4.35 4.42
CA ASP A 113 -12.72 3.85 3.04
C ASP A 113 -12.04 2.47 2.83
N MET A 114 -11.79 1.70 3.90
CA MET A 114 -11.12 0.40 3.81
C MET A 114 -11.87 -0.62 2.94
N ASP A 115 -13.20 -0.50 2.81
CA ASP A 115 -14.00 -1.33 1.90
C ASP A 115 -13.71 -1.06 0.41
N SER A 116 -13.10 0.09 0.09
CA SER A 116 -12.65 0.48 -1.25
C SER A 116 -11.18 0.09 -1.51
N THR A 117 -10.60 -0.79 -0.69
CA THR A 117 -9.22 -1.24 -0.85
C THR A 117 -9.10 -2.55 -1.63
N THR A 118 -7.99 -2.71 -2.33
CA THR A 118 -7.65 -3.92 -3.09
C THR A 118 -6.20 -4.32 -2.84
N HIS A 119 -5.94 -5.63 -2.77
CA HIS A 119 -4.62 -6.20 -2.54
C HIS A 119 -4.51 -7.58 -3.20
N PRO A 120 -3.34 -7.99 -3.72
CA PRO A 120 -3.15 -9.33 -4.28
C PRO A 120 -3.63 -10.47 -3.39
N ASN A 121 -3.46 -10.35 -2.06
CA ASN A 121 -3.91 -11.36 -1.09
C ASN A 121 -5.43 -11.61 -1.08
N VAL A 122 -6.25 -10.70 -1.62
CA VAL A 122 -7.71 -10.88 -1.74
C VAL A 122 -8.15 -11.25 -3.16
N TRP A 123 -7.20 -11.35 -4.10
CA TRP A 123 -7.48 -11.75 -5.47
C TRP A 123 -7.44 -13.27 -5.60
N GLY A 124 -8.32 -13.84 -6.42
CA GLY A 124 -8.29 -15.27 -6.72
C GLY A 124 -7.14 -15.68 -7.65
N VAL A 125 -6.49 -14.71 -8.29
CA VAL A 125 -5.38 -14.91 -9.23
C VAL A 125 -4.38 -13.78 -9.02
N GLU A 126 -3.11 -14.14 -8.83
CA GLU A 126 -2.00 -13.19 -8.82
C GLU A 126 -1.35 -13.11 -10.21
N GLU A 127 -0.90 -11.92 -10.58
CA GLU A 127 -0.14 -11.70 -11.81
C GLU A 127 1.34 -12.06 -11.60
N PHE A 128 2.04 -12.42 -12.68
CA PHE A 128 3.47 -12.75 -12.58
C PHE A 128 4.30 -11.53 -12.15
N PRO A 129 5.26 -11.67 -11.22
CA PRO A 129 6.07 -10.54 -10.75
C PRO A 129 6.75 -9.74 -11.88
N VAL A 130 7.23 -10.42 -12.92
CA VAL A 130 7.86 -9.77 -14.08
C VAL A 130 6.88 -8.93 -14.91
N VAL A 131 5.60 -9.33 -14.98
CA VAL A 131 4.54 -8.56 -15.66
C VAL A 131 4.25 -7.29 -14.87
N ILE A 132 4.11 -7.41 -13.54
CA ILE A 132 3.91 -6.27 -12.63
C ILE A 132 5.08 -5.28 -12.72
N GLU A 133 6.31 -5.79 -12.67
CA GLU A 133 7.53 -4.97 -12.76
C GLU A 133 7.61 -4.24 -14.10
N THR A 134 7.26 -4.90 -15.20
CA THR A 134 7.23 -4.29 -16.54
C THR A 134 6.22 -3.15 -16.59
N LEU A 135 5.01 -3.37 -16.08
CA LEU A 135 3.98 -2.34 -16.03
C LEU A 135 4.44 -1.13 -15.20
N ASN A 136 4.98 -1.36 -14.01
CA ASN A 136 5.42 -0.30 -13.10
C ASN A 136 6.52 0.57 -13.70
N LYS A 137 7.55 -0.04 -14.31
CA LYS A 137 8.61 0.71 -15.00
C LYS A 137 8.07 1.40 -16.25
N GLY A 138 7.21 0.73 -16.98
CA GLY A 138 6.52 1.26 -18.15
C GLY A 138 5.80 2.57 -17.90
N ILE A 139 5.06 2.67 -16.81
CA ILE A 139 4.33 3.89 -16.43
C ILE A 139 5.31 5.07 -16.25
N GLN A 140 6.50 4.84 -15.71
CA GLN A 140 7.52 5.88 -15.60
C GLN A 140 7.98 6.37 -16.98
N TYR A 141 8.15 5.47 -17.94
CA TYR A 141 8.47 5.83 -19.33
C TYR A 141 7.36 6.64 -20.01
N ILE A 142 6.10 6.35 -19.72
CA ILE A 142 4.96 7.15 -20.21
C ILE A 142 5.04 8.58 -19.64
N ILE A 143 5.31 8.71 -18.34
CA ILE A 143 5.37 10.03 -17.66
C ILE A 143 6.47 10.92 -18.25
N ILE A 144 7.62 10.35 -18.62
CA ILE A 144 8.73 11.10 -19.22
C ILE A 144 8.62 11.23 -20.76
N GLY A 145 7.54 10.70 -21.36
CA GLY A 145 7.28 10.80 -22.80
C GLY A 145 8.09 9.86 -23.68
N GLU A 146 8.77 8.86 -23.10
CA GLU A 146 9.56 7.87 -23.85
C GLU A 146 8.73 6.71 -24.41
N LYS A 147 7.50 6.51 -23.92
CA LYS A 147 6.56 5.49 -24.41
C LYS A 147 5.14 6.02 -24.46
N THR A 148 4.34 5.49 -25.39
CA THR A 148 2.88 5.67 -25.36
C THR A 148 2.22 4.61 -24.45
N PRO A 149 0.99 4.86 -23.94
CA PRO A 149 0.21 3.84 -23.25
C PRO A 149 0.02 2.56 -24.08
N GLU A 150 -0.20 2.69 -25.38
CA GLU A 150 -0.42 1.59 -26.32
C GLU A 150 0.84 0.73 -26.46
N ASP A 151 2.02 1.35 -26.58
CA ASP A 151 3.30 0.64 -26.67
C ASP A 151 3.55 -0.21 -25.42
N LEU A 152 3.32 0.38 -24.24
CA LEU A 152 3.49 -0.33 -22.98
C LEU A 152 2.49 -1.48 -22.85
N ALA A 153 1.22 -1.26 -23.20
CA ALA A 153 0.19 -2.29 -23.11
C ALA A 153 0.56 -3.52 -23.96
N GLN A 154 1.08 -3.31 -25.17
CA GLN A 154 1.54 -4.39 -26.04
C GLN A 154 2.74 -5.15 -25.45
N GLU A 155 3.69 -4.43 -24.84
CA GLU A 155 4.85 -5.04 -24.19
C GLU A 155 4.45 -5.91 -22.99
N VAL A 156 3.64 -5.36 -22.09
CA VAL A 156 3.10 -6.07 -20.92
C VAL A 156 2.35 -7.32 -21.37
N GLN A 157 1.52 -7.23 -22.41
CA GLN A 157 0.78 -8.36 -22.96
C GLN A 157 1.71 -9.45 -23.51
N LYS A 158 2.76 -9.08 -24.26
CA LYS A 158 3.75 -10.04 -24.79
C LYS A 158 4.44 -10.80 -23.66
N ILE A 159 4.83 -10.11 -22.58
CA ILE A 159 5.47 -10.73 -21.42
C ILE A 159 4.49 -11.66 -20.70
N LYS A 160 3.26 -11.23 -20.49
CA LYS A 160 2.22 -12.05 -19.86
C LYS A 160 1.98 -13.36 -20.61
N VAL A 161 1.83 -13.30 -21.94
CA VAL A 161 1.66 -14.50 -22.77
C VAL A 161 2.87 -15.44 -22.65
N ARG A 162 4.09 -14.90 -22.62
CA ARG A 162 5.32 -15.71 -22.44
C ARG A 162 5.34 -16.42 -21.10
N GLU A 163 5.04 -15.72 -20.00
CA GLU A 163 5.05 -16.32 -18.67
C GLU A 163 3.92 -17.34 -18.48
N LEU A 164 2.73 -17.08 -19.03
CA LEU A 164 1.64 -18.05 -19.06
C LEU A 164 2.08 -19.33 -19.77
N LYS A 165 2.72 -19.24 -20.95
CA LYS A 165 3.21 -20.43 -21.68
C LYS A 165 4.19 -21.24 -20.83
N ARG A 166 5.18 -20.56 -20.23
CA ARG A 166 6.18 -21.20 -19.33
C ARG A 166 5.55 -21.87 -18.12
N TRP A 167 4.54 -21.22 -17.53
CA TRP A 167 3.82 -21.76 -16.39
C TRP A 167 3.09 -23.06 -16.77
N HIS A 168 2.37 -23.07 -17.90
CA HIS A 168 1.70 -24.29 -18.38
C HIS A 168 2.70 -25.40 -18.70
N GLU A 169 3.80 -25.10 -19.39
CA GLU A 169 4.85 -26.10 -19.69
C GLU A 169 5.45 -26.73 -18.43
N ARG A 170 5.54 -25.97 -17.34
CA ARG A 170 6.14 -26.41 -16.08
C ARG A 170 5.17 -27.19 -15.18
N TRP A 171 3.88 -26.85 -15.20
CA TRP A 171 2.90 -27.35 -14.23
C TRP A 171 1.74 -28.15 -14.86
N SER A 172 1.70 -28.31 -16.19
CA SER A 172 0.73 -29.18 -16.90
C SER A 172 1.29 -30.57 -17.23
N LYS A 173 2.33 -31.04 -16.52
CA LYS A 173 2.79 -32.43 -16.48
C LYS A 173 2.51 -33.02 -15.11
#